data_AF-A0A1X2IAE0-F1
#
_entry.id   AF-A0A1X2IAE0-F1
#
_cell.length_a   1.000
_cell.length_b   1.000
_cell.length_c   1.000
_cell.angle_alpha   90.00
_cell.angle_beta   90.00
_cell.angle_gamma   90.00
#
_symmetry.space_group_name_H-M   'P 1'
#
loop_
_entity.id
_entity.type
_entity.pdbx_description
1 polymer ?
#
loop_
_entity_poly.entity_id
_entity_poly.type
_entity_poly.pdbx_seq_one_letter_code
_entity_poly.pdbx_strand_id
1 'polypeptide(L)'
;MPRNRFICRWNDCKKFFTSVETLFEHLTDDHVGRRATNNLCLTCCWNDCGATAAKRDHLTSHLKVHLPFKPHICLKCRKPFKRPQDLKKHEKTHTIEHQGTFMGTKG
;
A
#
# COMPACT_ATOMS: atom_id res chain seq x y z
N MET A 1 -2.46 -24.52 6.15
CA MET A 1 -2.69 -24.13 4.75
C MET A 1 -2.79 -22.61 4.66
N PRO A 2 -1.86 -21.91 4.00
CA PRO A 2 -2.01 -20.47 3.80
C PRO A 2 -3.24 -20.23 2.92
N ARG A 3 -4.23 -19.49 3.42
CA ARG A 3 -5.38 -19.08 2.59
C ARG A 3 -4.87 -17.98 1.66
N ASN A 4 -4.80 -18.27 0.37
CA ASN A 4 -4.56 -17.26 -0.65
C ASN A 4 -5.66 -16.19 -0.56
N ARG A 5 -5.31 -15.05 0.04
CA ARG A 5 -6.28 -14.03 0.49
C ARG A 5 -6.42 -12.86 -0.48
N PHE A 6 -5.45 -12.68 -1.38
CA PHE A 6 -5.40 -11.54 -2.30
C PHE A 6 -5.42 -12.05 -3.74
N ILE A 7 -6.24 -11.42 -4.59
CA ILE A 7 -6.41 -11.77 -6.00
C ILE A 7 -6.09 -10.55 -6.86
N CYS A 8 -5.31 -10.77 -7.92
CA CYS A 8 -5.08 -9.78 -8.96
C CYS A 8 -6.36 -9.60 -9.78
N ARG A 9 -6.89 -8.38 -9.81
CA ARG A 9 -8.07 -8.00 -10.61
C ARG A 9 -7.70 -7.14 -11.81
N TRP A 10 -6.46 -7.28 -12.27
CA TRP A 10 -6.01 -6.61 -13.49
C TRP A 10 -6.48 -7.38 -14.70
N ASN A 11 -7.43 -6.82 -15.44
CA ASN A 11 -8.05 -7.48 -16.59
C ASN A 11 -8.40 -8.95 -16.25
N ASP A 12 -7.93 -9.91 -17.05
CA ASP A 12 -8.15 -11.35 -16.86
C ASP A 12 -7.09 -12.08 -16.02
N CYS A 13 -6.14 -11.39 -15.38
CA CYS A 13 -4.97 -12.01 -14.73
C CYS A 13 -5.32 -13.04 -13.64
N LYS A 14 -6.24 -12.71 -12.73
CA LYS A 14 -6.82 -13.60 -11.69
C LYS A 14 -5.83 -14.41 -10.82
N LYS A 15 -4.54 -14.04 -10.80
CA LYS A 15 -3.50 -14.68 -9.95
C LYS A 15 -3.76 -14.44 -8.47
N PHE A 16 -3.40 -15.43 -7.64
CA PHE A 16 -3.59 -15.41 -6.20
C PHE A 16 -2.27 -15.23 -5.44
N PHE A 17 -2.33 -14.51 -4.32
CA PHE A 17 -1.19 -14.16 -3.50
C PHE A 17 -1.48 -14.39 -2.01
N THR A 18 -0.41 -14.70 -1.27
CA THR A 18 -0.44 -14.91 0.18
C THR A 18 -0.27 -13.61 0.96
N SER A 19 0.31 -12.58 0.34
CA SER A 19 0.51 -11.25 0.95
C SER A 19 0.15 -10.12 -0.01
N VAL A 20 -0.15 -8.94 0.56
CA VAL A 20 -0.42 -7.72 -0.24
C VAL A 20 0.85 -7.24 -0.94
N GLU A 21 2.01 -7.46 -0.33
CA GLU A 21 3.32 -7.07 -0.86
C GLU A 21 3.65 -7.83 -2.14
N THR A 22 3.51 -9.17 -2.13
CA THR A 22 3.73 -9.99 -3.33
C THR A 22 2.73 -9.70 -4.45
N LEU A 23 1.48 -9.36 -4.11
CA LEU A 23 0.50 -8.86 -5.10
C LEU A 23 0.92 -7.50 -5.67
N PHE A 24 1.44 -6.59 -4.84
CA PHE A 24 1.90 -5.28 -5.30
C PHE A 24 3.10 -5.41 -6.24
N GLU A 25 4.10 -6.24 -5.89
CA GLU A 25 5.26 -6.54 -6.74
C GLU A 25 4.82 -7.09 -8.10
N HIS A 26 3.92 -8.08 -8.10
CA HIS A 26 3.32 -8.62 -9.33
C HIS A 26 2.67 -7.52 -10.19
N LEU A 27 1.85 -6.64 -9.60
CA LEU A 27 1.23 -5.55 -10.37
C LEU A 27 2.28 -4.59 -10.94
N THR A 28 3.33 -4.28 -10.18
CA THR A 28 4.38 -3.35 -10.65
C THR A 28 5.28 -3.95 -11.72
N ASP A 29 5.52 -5.26 -11.71
CA ASP A 29 6.44 -5.92 -12.63
C ASP A 29 5.75 -6.44 -13.89
N ASP A 30 4.56 -7.02 -13.73
CA ASP A 30 3.84 -7.67 -14.83
C ASP A 30 2.82 -6.75 -15.52
N HIS A 31 2.27 -5.76 -14.82
CA HIS A 31 1.16 -4.96 -15.34
C HIS A 31 1.50 -3.51 -15.63
N VAL A 32 2.28 -2.85 -14.76
CA VAL A 32 2.79 -1.50 -15.01
C VAL A 32 4.03 -1.53 -15.93
N GLY A 33 4.62 -2.72 -16.16
CA GLY A 33 5.63 -3.01 -17.18
C GLY A 33 7.07 -2.64 -16.80
N ARG A 34 8.03 -3.54 -17.07
CA ARG A 34 9.47 -3.31 -16.82
C ARG A 34 10.18 -2.70 -18.03
N ARG A 35 11.15 -1.81 -17.77
CA ARG A 35 12.06 -1.18 -18.76
C ARG A 35 12.64 -2.17 -19.80
N ALA A 36 12.87 -3.42 -19.41
CA ALA A 36 13.47 -4.46 -20.28
C ALA A 36 12.56 -4.99 -21.39
N THR A 37 11.23 -4.80 -21.31
CA THR A 37 10.27 -5.32 -22.31
C THR A 37 9.79 -4.24 -23.30
N ASN A 38 10.25 -2.99 -23.13
CA ASN A 38 9.79 -1.80 -23.85
C ASN A 38 8.26 -1.59 -23.86
N ASN A 39 7.51 -2.33 -23.04
CA ASN A 39 6.07 -2.21 -22.89
C ASN A 39 5.78 -1.55 -21.53
N LEU A 40 5.48 -0.25 -21.56
CA LEU A 40 5.10 0.53 -20.41
C LEU A 40 3.59 0.79 -20.49
N CYS A 41 2.80 0.04 -19.72
CA CYS A 41 1.38 0.34 -19.58
C CYS A 41 1.20 1.43 -18.53
N LEU A 42 0.79 2.62 -18.96
CA LEU A 42 0.54 3.78 -18.10
C LEU A 42 -0.94 3.93 -17.71
N THR A 43 -1.75 2.90 -17.97
CA THR A 43 -3.17 2.85 -17.67
C THR A 43 -3.46 1.73 -16.67
N CYS A 44 -4.23 2.05 -15.62
CA CYS A 44 -4.67 1.08 -14.63
C CYS A 44 -5.88 0.29 -15.16
N CYS A 45 -5.73 -1.02 -15.32
CA CYS A 45 -6.84 -1.91 -15.71
C CYS A 45 -7.36 -2.75 -14.54
N TRP A 46 -7.19 -2.27 -13.30
CA TRP A 46 -7.77 -2.92 -12.14
C TRP A 46 -9.28 -2.73 -12.12
N ASN A 47 -10.06 -3.81 -12.30
CA ASN A 47 -11.52 -3.79 -12.19
C ASN A 47 -12.18 -2.58 -12.88
N ASP A 48 -11.78 -2.33 -14.12
CA ASP A 48 -12.25 -1.21 -14.97
C ASP A 48 -11.94 0.21 -14.43
N CYS A 49 -10.89 0.37 -13.60
CA CYS A 49 -10.51 1.67 -13.05
C CYS A 49 -10.18 2.73 -14.12
N GLY A 50 -9.47 2.35 -15.19
CA GLY A 50 -9.16 3.23 -16.32
C GLY A 50 -8.24 4.43 -16.01
N ALA A 51 -7.59 4.46 -14.85
CA ALA A 51 -6.77 5.62 -14.45
C ALA A 51 -5.46 5.66 -15.23
N THR A 52 -5.21 6.77 -15.93
CA THR A 52 -3.97 7.00 -16.71
C THR A 52 -3.01 7.91 -15.96
N ALA A 53 -1.71 7.61 -16.02
CA ALA A 53 -0.67 8.41 -15.39
C ALA A 53 0.41 8.83 -16.40
N ALA A 54 1.01 10.01 -16.21
CA ALA A 54 2.09 10.47 -17.09
C ALA A 54 3.43 9.73 -16.86
N LYS A 55 3.60 9.05 -15.71
CA LYS A 55 4.84 8.38 -15.33
C LYS A 55 4.54 7.07 -14.62
N ARG A 56 5.47 6.12 -14.75
CA ARG A 56 5.42 4.80 -14.07
C ARG A 56 5.23 4.93 -12.56
N ASP A 57 6.02 5.80 -11.92
CA ASP A 57 5.97 5.98 -10.47
C ASP A 57 4.61 6.49 -9.97
N HIS A 58 3.92 7.29 -10.79
CA HIS A 58 2.58 7.76 -10.48
C HIS A 58 1.56 6.62 -10.55
N LEU A 59 1.63 5.76 -11.58
CA LEU A 59 0.77 4.59 -11.67
C LEU A 59 1.06 3.58 -10.56
N THR A 60 2.33 3.30 -10.27
CA THR A 60 2.77 2.46 -9.14
C THR A 60 2.23 2.97 -7.80
N SER A 61 2.28 4.28 -7.58
CA SER A 61 1.68 4.89 -6.39
C SER A 61 0.16 4.74 -6.36
N HIS A 62 -0.50 4.90 -7.52
CA HIS A 62 -1.93 4.72 -7.68
C HIS A 62 -2.37 3.29 -7.29
N LEU A 63 -1.64 2.23 -7.64
CA LEU A 63 -2.02 0.84 -7.29
C LEU A 63 -2.31 0.62 -5.80
N LYS A 64 -1.73 1.45 -4.92
CA LYS A 64 -1.97 1.42 -3.48
C LYS A 64 -3.42 1.77 -3.09
N VAL A 65 -4.24 2.31 -4.01
CA VAL A 65 -5.67 2.55 -3.75
C VAL A 65 -6.51 1.27 -3.83
N HIS A 66 -6.07 0.30 -4.64
CA HIS A 66 -6.77 -0.97 -4.83
C HIS A 66 -6.39 -2.01 -3.79
N LEU A 67 -5.17 -1.90 -3.26
CA LEU A 67 -4.66 -2.78 -2.24
C LEU A 67 -4.85 -2.18 -0.85
N PRO A 68 -5.07 -2.98 0.21
CA PRO A 68 -4.92 -2.53 1.59
C PRO A 68 -3.43 -2.34 1.95
N PHE A 69 -2.63 -1.83 1.01
CA PHE A 69 -1.20 -1.66 1.13
C PHE A 69 -0.91 -0.44 2.00
N LYS A 70 -0.42 -0.72 3.21
CA LYS A 70 -0.01 0.27 4.18
C LYS A 70 1.44 -0.04 4.57
N PRO A 71 2.42 0.36 3.74
CA PRO A 71 3.81 -0.04 3.91
C PRO A 71 4.45 0.59 5.15
N HIS A 72 3.84 1.66 5.68
CA HIS A 72 4.37 2.40 6.81
C HIS A 72 3.67 1.94 8.09
N ILE A 73 4.28 0.99 8.78
CA ILE A 73 3.74 0.45 10.02
C ILE A 73 4.48 1.08 11.19
N CYS A 74 3.74 1.60 12.17
CA CYS A 74 4.35 2.01 13.42
C CYS A 74 4.92 0.80 14.16
N LEU A 75 6.21 0.80 14.48
CA LEU A 75 6.84 -0.31 15.18
C LEU A 75 6.36 -0.44 16.64
N LYS A 76 5.92 0.66 17.27
CA LYS A 76 5.44 0.68 18.65
C LYS A 76 4.05 0.04 18.81
N CYS A 77 3.07 0.45 18.01
CA CYS A 77 1.67 0.00 18.15
C CYS A 77 1.13 -0.79 16.96
N ARG A 78 1.98 -1.09 15.97
CA ARG A 78 1.64 -1.83 14.73
C ARG A 78 0.53 -1.17 13.90
N LYS A 79 0.19 0.10 14.17
CA LYS A 79 -0.81 0.85 13.41
C LYS A 79 -0.28 1.14 11.99
N PRO A 80 -1.03 0.81 10.93
CA PRO A 80 -0.54 0.92 9.57
C PRO A 80 -0.99 2.23 8.90
N PHE A 81 -0.11 2.85 8.10
CA PHE A 81 -0.28 4.13 7.42
C PHE A 81 -0.04 4.02 5.91
N LYS A 82 -0.77 4.84 5.13
CA LYS A 82 -0.68 4.86 3.66
C LYS A 82 0.53 5.64 3.14
N ARG A 83 0.99 6.66 3.88
CA ARG A 83 2.06 7.57 3.46
C ARG A 83 3.12 7.73 4.58
N PRO A 84 4.40 7.96 4.25
CA PRO A 84 5.47 8.06 5.24
C PRO A 84 5.30 9.29 6.14
N GLN A 85 4.79 10.41 5.61
CA GLN A 85 4.52 11.61 6.40
C GLN A 85 3.43 11.38 7.45
N ASP A 86 2.47 10.49 7.19
CA ASP A 86 1.39 10.17 8.13
C ASP A 86 1.93 9.31 9.28
N LEU A 87 2.81 8.35 8.97
CA LEU A 87 3.56 7.59 9.99
C LEU A 87 4.43 8.52 10.84
N LYS A 88 5.21 9.40 10.22
CA LYS A 88 6.11 10.33 10.94
C LYS A 88 5.34 11.27 11.89
N LYS A 89 4.15 11.72 11.49
CA LYS A 89 3.25 12.48 12.38
C LYS A 89 2.74 11.61 13.53
N HIS A 90 2.33 10.38 13.24
CA HIS A 90 1.89 9.44 14.26
C HIS A 90 2.98 9.04 15.26
N GLU A 91 4.23 8.88 14.83
CA GLU A 91 5.33 8.53 15.72
C GLU A 91 5.55 9.58 16.82
N LYS A 92 5.23 10.85 16.53
CA LYS A 92 5.26 11.93 17.52
C LYS A 92 4.20 11.77 18.62
N THR A 93 3.08 11.08 18.38
CA THR A 93 2.09 10.84 19.44
C THR A 93 2.64 9.89 20.50
N HIS A 94 3.51 8.95 20.11
CA HIS A 94 4.19 8.06 21.06
C HIS A 94 5.26 8.75 21.92
N THR A 95 5.74 9.92 21.50
CA THR A 95 6.64 10.74 22.33
C THR A 95 5.88 11.71 23.21
N ILE A 96 4.67 12.12 22.81
CA ILE A 96 3.78 12.96 23.63
C ILE A 96 3.20 12.17 24.81
N GLU A 97 2.98 10.86 24.65
CA GLU A 97 2.58 9.93 25.73
C GLU A 97 3.68 9.71 26.80
N HIS A 98 4.88 10.30 26.65
CA HIS A 98 5.95 10.29 27.65
C HIS A 98 6.29 11.67 28.21
N GLN A 99 5.39 12.65 28.08
CA GLN A 99 5.43 13.90 28.87
C GLN A 99 4.06 14.22 29.51
N GLY A 100 3.30 13.18 29.85
CA GLY A 100 1.97 13.33 30.44
C GLY A 100 1.71 12.33 31.56
N THR A 101 2.58 12.26 32.58
CA THR A 101 2.19 11.70 33.88
C THR A 101 1.82 12.85 34.83
N PHE A 102 0.61 12.74 35.41
CA PHE A 102 -0.08 13.57 36.42
C PHE A 102 -0.81 14.81 35.86
N MET A 103 -2.15 14.94 35.98
CA MET A 103 -3.00 14.75 37.16
C MET A 103 -4.31 13.95 36.89
N GLY A 104 -4.93 13.46 37.98
CA GLY A 104 -6.15 12.64 38.03
C GLY A 104 -7.42 13.29 37.45
N THR A 105 -8.59 12.66 37.46
CA THR A 105 -9.24 11.89 38.53
C THR A 105 -10.34 11.01 37.94
N LYS A 106 -10.70 9.96 38.68
CA LYS A 106 -11.94 9.20 38.50
C LYS A 106 -13.14 10.12 38.77
N GLY A 107 -14.19 9.97 37.97
CA GLY A 107 -15.56 10.41 38.23
C GLY A 107 -16.51 9.32 37.79
#